data_AF-A0A0F8YN85-F1
#
_entry.id   AF-A0A0F8YN85-F1
#
_cell.length_a   1.000
_cell.length_b   1.000
_cell.length_c   1.000
_cell.angle_alpha   90.00
_cell.angle_beta   90.00
_cell.angle_gamma   90.00
#
_symmetry.space_group_name_H-M   'P 1'
#
loop_
_entity.id
_entity.type
_entity.pdbx_description
1 polymer ?
#
loop_
_entity_poly.entity_id
_entity_poly.type
_entity_poly.pdbx_seq_one_letter_code
_entity_poly.pdbx_strand_id
1 'polypeptide(L)'
;MEVTVIFSLAELWCLTDFIRHEIENRENWSYPPASKELNTEIALAIASCDENKLDEYTLLLSEGDMLVIDYHIRAAHKTPEGAKGKDILLKLYRARMKLAYNYDIGENENADDYKTVIKEKEVTEDASASDSPDENTDEDPKP
;
A
#
# COMPACT_ATOMS: atom_id res chain seq x y z
N MET A 1 6.55 -2.23 8.47
CA MET A 1 6.06 -3.55 8.01
C MET A 1 6.09 -3.53 6.49
N GLU A 2 6.51 -4.62 5.88
CA GLU A 2 6.72 -4.71 4.43
C GLU A 2 5.99 -5.94 3.89
N VAL A 3 5.59 -5.89 2.63
CA VAL A 3 4.85 -6.96 1.95
C VAL A 3 5.40 -7.17 0.55
N THR A 4 5.51 -8.43 0.14
CA THR A 4 5.96 -8.78 -1.21
C THR A 4 4.84 -8.60 -2.23
N VAL A 5 5.14 -7.95 -3.34
CA VAL A 5 4.21 -7.72 -4.44
C VAL A 5 4.91 -8.07 -5.76
N ILE A 6 4.26 -8.90 -6.57
CA ILE A 6 4.78 -9.36 -7.86
C ILE A 6 4.33 -8.39 -8.96
N PHE A 7 5.29 -7.85 -9.71
CA PHE A 7 5.06 -7.01 -10.87
C PHE A 7 5.64 -7.67 -12.12
N SER A 8 4.85 -7.68 -13.20
CA SER A 8 5.35 -7.98 -14.53
C SER A 8 6.32 -6.89 -14.99
N LEU A 9 7.22 -7.22 -15.91
CA LEU A 9 8.13 -6.27 -16.55
C LEU A 9 7.38 -5.07 -17.14
N ALA A 10 6.21 -5.33 -17.74
CA ALA A 10 5.33 -4.31 -18.30
C ALA A 10 4.77 -3.34 -17.24
N GLU A 11 4.49 -3.81 -16.03
CA GLU A 11 4.07 -2.99 -14.90
C GLU A 11 5.25 -2.22 -14.30
N LEU A 12 6.43 -2.84 -14.18
CA LEU A 12 7.64 -2.16 -13.71
C LEU A 12 7.98 -0.95 -14.60
N TRP A 13 7.92 -1.12 -15.93
CA TRP A 13 8.08 0.01 -16.86
C TRP A 13 7.03 1.09 -16.66
N CYS A 14 5.76 0.72 -16.42
CA CYS A 14 4.71 1.67 -16.08
C CYS A 14 5.09 2.48 -14.83
N LEU A 15 5.58 1.83 -13.77
CA LEU A 15 5.98 2.50 -12.53
C LEU A 15 7.09 3.54 -12.77
N THR A 16 8.01 3.33 -13.72
CA THR A 16 9.08 4.32 -14.00
C THR A 16 8.56 5.64 -14.56
N ASP A 17 7.45 5.64 -15.29
CA ASP A 17 6.86 6.87 -15.84
C ASP A 17 6.27 7.76 -14.74
N PHE A 18 5.83 7.13 -13.65
CA PHE A 18 5.06 7.72 -12.56
C PHE A 18 5.90 8.02 -11.32
N ILE A 19 6.81 7.13 -10.94
CA ILE A 19 7.66 7.26 -9.75
C ILE A 19 8.97 7.91 -10.18
N ARG A 20 8.98 9.25 -10.18
CA ARG A 20 10.14 10.06 -10.55
C ARG A 20 10.91 10.50 -9.32
N HIS A 21 12.23 10.70 -9.48
CA HIS A 21 13.11 11.22 -8.43
C HIS A 21 12.95 12.74 -8.22
N GLU A 22 12.36 13.45 -9.18
CA GLU A 22 12.16 14.90 -9.16
C GLU A 22 10.67 15.22 -9.23
N ILE A 23 10.18 15.92 -8.21
CA ILE A 23 8.92 16.66 -8.30
C ILE A 23 9.14 18.06 -7.74
N GLU A 24 8.69 19.07 -8.47
CA GLU A 24 8.65 20.47 -8.02
C GLU A 24 7.78 20.57 -6.75
N ASN A 25 8.21 21.36 -5.76
CA ASN A 25 7.53 21.60 -4.47
C ASN A 25 7.56 20.48 -3.41
N ARG A 26 8.71 19.80 -3.25
CA ARG A 26 8.96 18.81 -2.19
C ARG A 26 8.72 19.33 -0.75
N GLU A 27 8.82 20.64 -0.53
CA GLU A 27 8.79 21.25 0.81
C GLU A 27 7.41 21.25 1.50
N ASN A 28 6.31 21.03 0.75
CA ASN A 28 4.95 21.15 1.28
C ASN A 28 4.25 19.82 1.61
N TRP A 29 4.97 18.70 1.60
CA TRP A 29 4.34 17.38 1.62
C TRP A 29 4.58 16.60 2.91
N SER A 30 3.50 16.16 3.56
CA SER A 30 3.52 15.29 4.74
C SER A 30 4.10 13.90 4.42
N TYR A 31 3.98 13.45 3.17
CA TYR A 31 4.59 12.24 2.65
C TYR A 31 5.16 12.54 1.26
N PRO A 32 6.45 12.29 1.00
CA PRO A 32 7.02 12.56 -0.31
C PRO A 32 6.39 11.60 -1.34
N PRO A 33 5.72 12.11 -2.39
CA PRO A 33 5.25 11.33 -3.53
C PRO A 33 6.42 10.83 -4.41
N ALA A 34 7.67 11.10 -4.05
CA ALA A 34 8.84 10.51 -4.68
C ALA A 34 9.66 9.75 -3.64
N SER A 35 9.77 8.44 -3.80
CA SER A 35 10.71 7.61 -3.05
C SER A 35 11.92 7.30 -3.95
N LYS A 36 13.07 7.88 -3.60
CA LYS A 36 14.33 7.64 -4.32
C LYS A 36 14.76 6.17 -4.22
N GLU A 37 14.52 5.57 -3.06
CA GLU A 37 14.81 4.17 -2.79
C GLU A 37 13.93 3.28 -3.68
N LEU A 38 12.61 3.48 -3.68
CA LEU A 38 11.69 2.75 -4.56
C LEU A 38 12.02 2.93 -6.05
N ASN A 39 12.37 4.15 -6.48
CA ASN A 39 12.78 4.39 -7.86
C ASN A 39 14.05 3.59 -8.22
N THR A 40 15.01 3.50 -7.29
CA THR A 40 16.23 2.70 -7.48
C THR A 40 15.91 1.21 -7.54
N GLU A 41 15.03 0.72 -6.68
CA GLU A 41 14.61 -0.69 -6.67
C GLU A 41 13.88 -1.08 -7.95
N ILE A 42 12.98 -0.24 -8.46
CA ILE A 42 12.30 -0.49 -9.73
C ILE A 42 13.31 -0.56 -10.88
N ALA A 43 14.30 0.35 -10.91
CA ALA A 43 15.35 0.32 -11.92
C ALA A 43 16.18 -0.98 -11.84
N LEU A 44 16.53 -1.42 -10.64
CA LEU A 44 17.24 -2.69 -10.41
C LEU A 44 16.38 -3.90 -10.83
N ALA A 45 15.08 -3.89 -10.52
CA ALA A 45 14.16 -4.95 -10.91
C ALA A 45 14.07 -5.08 -12.45
N ILE A 46 13.94 -3.96 -13.16
CA ILE A 46 13.91 -3.93 -14.63
C ILE A 46 15.22 -4.47 -15.21
N ALA A 47 16.36 -3.99 -14.71
CA ALA A 47 17.67 -4.46 -15.17
C ALA A 47 17.83 -5.96 -14.95
N SER A 48 17.43 -6.45 -13.77
CA SER A 48 17.49 -7.87 -13.44
C SER A 48 16.57 -8.72 -14.34
N CYS A 49 15.36 -8.24 -14.63
CA CYS A 49 14.45 -8.88 -15.58
C CYS A 49 15.05 -8.96 -16.99
N ASP A 50 15.67 -7.88 -17.48
CA ASP A 50 16.25 -7.89 -18.83
C ASP A 50 17.51 -8.78 -18.93
N GLU A 51 18.40 -8.71 -17.93
CA GLU A 51 19.62 -9.53 -17.87
C GLU A 51 19.30 -11.03 -17.80
N ASN A 52 18.27 -11.41 -17.04
CA ASN A 52 17.93 -12.81 -16.78
C ASN A 52 16.74 -13.32 -17.62
N LYS A 53 16.18 -12.49 -18.50
CA LYS A 53 14.98 -12.81 -19.31
C LYS A 53 13.79 -13.27 -18.47
N LEU A 54 13.52 -12.53 -17.40
CA LEU A 54 12.36 -12.73 -16.53
C LEU A 54 11.22 -11.81 -16.96
N ASP A 55 10.00 -12.33 -16.93
CA ASP A 55 8.79 -11.57 -17.26
C ASP A 55 8.18 -10.86 -16.04
N GLU A 56 8.66 -11.17 -14.84
CA GLU A 56 8.17 -10.62 -13.57
C GLU A 56 9.27 -10.50 -12.51
N TYR A 57 9.05 -9.64 -11.52
CA TYR A 57 9.91 -9.40 -10.38
C TYR A 57 9.08 -9.18 -9.11
N THR A 58 9.58 -9.64 -7.97
CA THR A 58 8.94 -9.41 -6.67
C THR A 58 9.60 -8.23 -5.97
N LEU A 59 8.84 -7.17 -5.70
CA LEU A 59 9.28 -6.04 -4.88
C LEU A 59 8.80 -6.24 -3.44
N LEU A 60 9.62 -5.82 -2.48
CA LEU A 60 9.26 -5.76 -1.07
C LEU A 60 8.84 -4.32 -0.76
N LEU A 61 7.55 -4.08 -0.59
CA LEU A 61 7.00 -2.73 -0.47
C LEU A 61 6.63 -2.41 0.97
N SER A 62 7.04 -1.22 1.43
CA SER A 62 6.51 -0.64 2.67
C SER A 62 5.12 -0.02 2.44
N GLU A 63 4.42 0.30 3.52
CA GLU A 63 3.16 1.06 3.43
C GLU A 63 3.35 2.41 2.72
N GLY A 64 4.47 3.10 2.98
CA GLY A 64 4.80 4.36 2.32
C GLY A 64 4.97 4.20 0.82
N ASP A 65 5.67 3.15 0.37
CA ASP A 65 5.86 2.87 -1.05
C ASP A 65 4.52 2.59 -1.75
N MET A 66 3.65 1.81 -1.11
CA MET A 66 2.33 1.52 -1.66
C MET A 66 1.47 2.79 -1.81
N LEU A 67 1.53 3.73 -0.85
CA LEU A 67 0.82 5.01 -0.95
C LEU A 67 1.41 5.91 -2.04
N VAL A 68 2.73 5.91 -2.21
CA VAL A 68 3.40 6.63 -3.29
C VAL A 68 2.94 6.09 -4.65
N ILE A 69 2.89 4.77 -4.82
CA ILE A 69 2.44 4.17 -6.09
C ILE A 69 0.96 4.50 -6.34
N ASP A 70 0.09 4.32 -5.33
CA ASP A 70 -1.35 4.62 -5.41
C ASP A 70 -1.62 6.07 -5.81
N TYR A 71 -0.83 7.01 -5.28
CA TYR A 71 -0.97 8.43 -5.60
C TYR A 71 -0.67 8.77 -7.07
N HIS A 72 0.32 8.12 -7.70
CA HIS A 72 0.71 8.45 -9.08
C HIS A 72 -0.03 7.65 -10.14
N ILE A 73 -0.40 6.41 -9.82
CA ILE A 73 -1.03 5.52 -10.79
C ILE A 73 -2.47 5.97 -11.00
N ARG A 74 -2.75 6.49 -12.21
CA ARG A 74 -4.10 6.86 -12.61
C ARG A 74 -4.84 5.64 -13.15
N ALA A 75 -6.02 5.35 -12.60
CA ALA A 75 -6.97 4.36 -13.14
C ALA A 75 -7.66 4.82 -14.45
N ALA A 76 -7.05 5.73 -15.22
CA ALA A 76 -7.70 6.37 -16.35
C ALA A 76 -7.78 5.41 -17.56
N HIS A 77 -8.89 4.69 -17.67
CA HIS A 77 -9.23 3.70 -18.72
C HIS A 77 -9.14 4.16 -20.19
N LYS A 78 -8.76 5.42 -20.46
CA LYS A 78 -8.73 5.98 -21.82
C LYS A 78 -7.42 5.72 -22.56
N THR A 79 -6.34 5.35 -21.86
CA THR A 79 -5.07 4.98 -22.50
C THR A 79 -4.65 3.57 -22.10
N PRO A 80 -3.89 2.85 -22.95
CA PRO A 80 -3.33 1.54 -22.61
C PRO A 80 -2.47 1.55 -21.34
N GLU A 81 -1.78 2.66 -21.03
CA GLU A 81 -1.07 2.81 -19.76
C GLU A 81 -2.05 2.81 -18.56
N GLY A 82 -3.22 3.42 -18.71
CA GLY A 82 -4.25 3.43 -17.68
C GLY A 82 -4.96 2.09 -17.47
N ALA A 83 -4.96 1.19 -18.46
CA ALA A 83 -5.43 -0.19 -18.28
C ALA A 83 -4.51 -0.97 -17.33
N LYS A 84 -3.18 -0.83 -17.50
CA LYS A 84 -2.18 -1.42 -16.60
C LYS A 84 -2.20 -0.81 -15.20
N GLY A 85 -2.57 0.47 -15.10
CA GLY A 85 -2.73 1.16 -13.81
C GLY A 85 -3.75 0.46 -12.90
N LYS A 86 -4.85 -0.06 -13.46
CA LYS A 86 -5.85 -0.79 -12.66
C LYS A 86 -5.26 -2.06 -12.02
N ASP A 87 -4.48 -2.83 -12.77
CA ASP A 87 -3.91 -4.09 -12.28
C ASP A 87 -2.89 -3.85 -11.16
N ILE A 88 -2.07 -2.81 -11.32
CA ILE A 88 -1.16 -2.32 -10.29
C ILE A 88 -1.94 -1.93 -9.02
N LEU A 89 -2.99 -1.12 -9.14
CA LEU A 89 -3.80 -0.69 -8.00
C LEU A 89 -4.45 -1.88 -7.27
N LEU A 90 -4.96 -2.87 -8.00
CA LEU A 90 -5.53 -4.08 -7.40
C LEU A 90 -4.50 -4.87 -6.59
N LYS A 91 -3.25 -4.98 -7.09
CA LYS A 91 -2.15 -5.61 -6.35
C LYS A 91 -1.83 -4.84 -5.06
N LEU A 92 -1.78 -3.51 -5.12
CA LEU A 92 -1.55 -2.67 -3.94
C LEU A 92 -2.68 -2.77 -2.92
N TYR A 93 -3.94 -2.81 -3.36
CA TYR A 93 -5.07 -2.96 -2.43
C TYR A 93 -5.02 -4.32 -1.72
N ARG A 94 -4.70 -5.40 -2.43
CA ARG A 94 -4.47 -6.72 -1.81
C ARG A 94 -3.30 -6.69 -0.82
N ALA A 95 -2.19 -6.06 -1.19
CA ALA A 95 -1.02 -5.92 -0.35
C ALA A 95 -1.28 -5.10 0.92
N ARG A 96 -2.06 -4.01 0.82
CA ARG A 96 -2.51 -3.20 1.96
C ARG A 96 -3.46 -3.97 2.87
N MET A 97 -4.41 -4.73 2.30
CA MET A 97 -5.28 -5.61 3.09
C MET A 97 -4.48 -6.65 3.86
N LYS A 98 -3.44 -7.21 3.23
CA LYS A 98 -2.52 -8.15 3.88
C LYS A 98 -1.76 -7.50 5.04
N LEU A 99 -1.22 -6.29 4.89
CA LEU A 99 -0.56 -5.59 5.99
C LEU A 99 -1.51 -5.19 7.10
N ALA A 100 -2.69 -4.67 6.77
CA ALA A 100 -3.63 -4.14 7.74
C ALA A 100 -4.34 -5.25 8.53
N TYR A 101 -4.67 -6.37 7.88
CA TYR A 101 -5.53 -7.40 8.46
C TYR A 101 -4.89 -8.79 8.53
N ASN A 102 -3.60 -8.92 8.17
CA ASN A 102 -2.93 -10.22 7.99
C ASN A 102 -3.70 -11.17 7.06
N TYR A 103 -4.44 -10.60 6.10
CA TYR A 103 -5.34 -11.32 5.22
C TYR A 103 -4.65 -11.63 3.89
N ASP A 104 -4.36 -12.91 3.63
CA ASP A 104 -3.79 -13.34 2.36
C ASP A 104 -4.91 -13.66 1.37
N ILE A 105 -5.16 -12.73 0.45
CA ILE A 105 -6.05 -13.00 -0.68
C ILE A 105 -5.26 -13.84 -1.69
N GLY A 106 -5.14 -15.14 -1.40
CA GLY A 106 -4.74 -16.11 -2.43
C GLY A 106 -5.70 -16.03 -3.63
N GLU A 107 -5.27 -16.51 -4.79
CA GLU A 107 -6.10 -16.68 -6.01
C GLU A 107 -7.24 -17.70 -5.83
N ASN A 108 -7.81 -17.81 -4.63
CA ASN A 108 -8.87 -18.73 -4.30
C ASN A 108 -10.22 -18.00 -4.42
N GLU A 109 -11.18 -18.62 -5.11
CA GLU A 109 -12.45 -18.06 -5.57
C GLU A 109 -13.42 -17.60 -4.46
N ASN A 110 -12.99 -17.54 -3.20
CA ASN A 110 -13.80 -17.09 -2.07
C ASN A 110 -13.58 -15.60 -1.82
N ALA A 111 -14.07 -14.78 -2.75
CA ALA A 111 -14.09 -13.31 -2.64
C ALA A 111 -15.05 -12.77 -1.55
N ASP A 112 -15.69 -13.65 -0.78
CA ASP A 112 -16.77 -13.31 0.16
C ASP A 112 -16.33 -13.00 1.61
N ASP A 113 -15.05 -13.15 1.96
CA ASP A 113 -14.60 -13.13 3.38
C ASP A 113 -13.75 -11.90 3.79
N TYR A 114 -13.72 -10.81 3.01
CA TYR A 114 -12.99 -9.60 3.42
C TYR A 114 -13.79 -8.70 4.37
N LYS A 115 -15.13 -8.73 4.30
CA LYS A 115 -16.02 -7.89 5.12
C LYS A 115 -16.06 -8.34 6.57
N THR A 116 -15.92 -9.63 6.81
CA THR A 116 -15.81 -10.28 8.12
C THR A 116 -14.51 -9.87 8.81
N VAL A 117 -13.40 -9.96 8.10
CA VAL A 117 -12.07 -9.58 8.59
C VAL A 117 -11.98 -8.09 8.97
N ILE A 118 -12.59 -7.18 8.18
CA ILE A 118 -12.67 -5.75 8.53
C ILE A 118 -13.45 -5.56 9.83
N LYS A 119 -14.62 -6.20 9.97
CA LYS A 119 -15.46 -6.10 11.18
C LYS A 119 -14.76 -6.65 12.41
N GLU A 120 -14.03 -7.76 12.30
CA GLU A 120 -13.30 -8.35 13.43
C GLU A 120 -12.20 -7.41 13.93
N LYS A 121 -11.51 -6.70 13.03
CA LYS A 121 -10.49 -5.72 13.43
C LYS A 121 -11.09 -4.47 14.07
N GLU A 122 -12.19 -3.93 13.52
CA GLU A 122 -12.91 -2.79 14.13
C GLU A 122 -13.35 -3.13 15.56
N VAL A 123 -13.89 -4.34 15.78
CA VAL A 123 -14.28 -4.82 17.12
C VAL A 123 -13.08 -4.95 18.07
N THR A 124 -11.92 -5.36 17.55
CA THR A 124 -10.71 -5.53 18.37
C THR A 124 -10.08 -4.18 18.73
N GLU A 125 -10.08 -3.20 17.82
CA GLU A 125 -9.58 -1.84 18.09
C GLU A 125 -10.51 -1.09 19.07
N ASP A 126 -11.84 -1.19 18.90
CA ASP A 126 -12.82 -0.59 19.83
C ASP A 126 -12.75 -1.18 21.24
N ALA A 127 -12.51 -2.48 21.37
CA ALA A 127 -12.35 -3.13 22.69
C ALA A 127 -11.04 -2.72 23.39
N SER A 128 -10.01 -2.33 22.64
CA SER A 128 -8.75 -1.85 23.21
C SER A 128 -8.79 -0.36 23.60
N ALA A 129 -9.73 0.41 23.05
CA ALA A 129 -9.91 1.83 23.34
C ALA A 129 -10.80 2.10 24.58
N SER A 130 -11.49 1.08 25.10
CA SER A 130 -12.42 1.22 26.22
C SER A 130 -11.85 0.91 27.61
N ASP A 131 -10.57 0.57 27.75
CA ASP A 131 -9.96 0.26 29.06
C ASP A 131 -9.18 1.45 29.61
N SER A 132 -9.91 2.51 29.96
CA SER A 132 -9.44 3.55 30.89
C SER A 132 -10.44 3.59 32.05
N PRO A 133 -10.10 3.10 33.25
CA PRO A 133 -10.93 3.32 34.43
C PRO A 133 -10.75 4.77 34.88
N ASP A 134 -11.69 5.63 34.47
CA ASP A 134 -11.84 6.98 35.02
C ASP A 134 -12.70 6.84 36.30
N GLU A 135 -12.04 6.61 37.44
CA GLU A 135 -12.69 6.65 38.76
C GLU A 135 -12.36 8.00 39.42
N ASN A 136 -13.06 9.04 38.97
CA ASN A 136 -13.13 10.33 39.64
C ASN A 136 -14.33 10.30 40.60
N THR A 137 -14.10 10.03 41.88
CA THR A 137 -15.07 10.35 42.93
C THR A 137 -14.70 11.68 43.57
N ASP A 138 -15.40 12.73 43.14
CA ASP A 138 -15.54 14.00 43.85
C ASP A 138 -16.20 13.75 45.23
N GLU A 139 -15.49 14.04 46.30
CA GLU A 139 -16.12 14.45 47.57
C GLU A 139 -15.39 15.69 48.11
N ASP A 140 -15.88 16.85 47.70
CA ASP A 140 -15.75 18.09 48.46
C ASP A 140 -16.48 17.94 49.82
N PRO A 141 -15.95 18.52 50.89
CA PRO A 141 -16.86 19.25 51.77
C PRO A 141 -16.32 20.64 52.13
N LYS A 142 -17.17 21.64 51.88
CA LYS A 142 -17.17 22.95 52.53
C LYS A 142 -18.31 22.98 53.56
N PRO A 143 -18.33 23.87 54.58
CA PRO A 143 -17.38 24.94 54.92
C PRO A 143 -16.68 24.78 56.27
#